data_AF-A0A493SVM4-F1
#
_entry.id   AF-A0A493SVM4-F1
#
_cell.length_a   1.000
_cell.length_b   1.000
_cell.length_c   1.000
_cell.angle_alpha   90.00
_cell.angle_beta   90.00
_cell.angle_gamma   90.00
#
_symmetry.space_group_name_H-M   'P 1'
#
loop_
_entity.id
_entity.type
_entity.pdbx_description
1 polymer ?
#
loop_
_entity_poly.entity_id
_entity_poly.type
_entity_poly.pdbx_seq_one_letter_code
_entity_poly.pdbx_strand_id
1 'polypeptide(L)'
;QLPVVTPGDYLKELQCYDPKTDRWEVLADGPERRAWHGMAALLGKLYVIGGSNNDSGYRRDVHQVRVACYRPSTDQWTNVCPLPAGHGEPGIAVLDNRIYVLGGRSHNRGIRMDYVHIYDAERDCWEDGPQLEDDISGMAACVLTLPRAILMETEKWFSEWHRDTLACYFREMEKFLYIIIT
;
A
#
# COMPACT_ATOMS: atom_id res chain seq x y z
N GLN A 1 5.43 12.30 28.10
CA GLN A 1 4.10 11.70 28.25
C GLN A 1 3.60 11.41 26.85
N LEU A 2 3.19 10.17 26.58
CA LEU A 2 2.54 9.84 25.31
C LEU A 2 1.17 10.55 25.28
N PRO A 3 0.71 11.05 24.12
CA PRO A 3 -0.61 11.66 24.00
C PRO A 3 -1.69 10.65 24.39
N VAL A 4 -2.71 11.11 25.11
CA VAL A 4 -3.90 10.31 25.42
C VAL A 4 -4.69 10.17 24.12
N VAL A 5 -4.58 9.02 23.46
CA VAL A 5 -5.37 8.68 22.27
C VAL A 5 -6.75 8.22 22.73
N THR A 6 -7.80 8.89 22.27
CA THR A 6 -9.18 8.42 22.49
C THR A 6 -9.45 7.25 21.53
N PRO A 7 -10.11 6.16 21.97
CA PRO A 7 -10.53 5.10 21.06
C PRO A 7 -11.43 5.67 19.95
N GLY A 8 -10.97 5.57 18.68
CA GLY A 8 -11.69 6.07 17.51
C GLY A 8 -11.08 7.29 16.82
N ASP A 9 -10.00 7.87 17.39
CA ASP A 9 -9.30 8.97 16.75
C ASP A 9 -8.35 8.47 15.64
N TYR A 10 -8.37 9.17 14.51
CA TYR A 10 -7.38 9.00 13.46
C TYR A 10 -6.05 9.62 13.93
N LEU A 11 -4.92 9.02 13.57
CA LEU A 11 -3.61 9.43 14.07
C LEU A 11 -2.70 9.87 12.93
N LYS A 12 -1.75 10.75 13.24
CA LYS A 12 -0.70 11.20 12.31
C LYS A 12 0.71 10.96 12.84
N GLU A 13 0.83 10.50 14.07
CA GLU A 13 2.10 10.24 14.73
C GLU A 13 2.87 9.15 13.99
N LEU A 14 4.16 9.42 13.74
CA LEU A 14 5.12 8.42 13.29
C LEU A 14 6.02 8.05 14.46
N GLN A 15 6.20 6.75 14.67
CA GLN A 15 7.11 6.24 15.70
C GLN A 15 8.12 5.28 15.08
N CYS A 16 9.36 5.36 15.54
CA CYS A 16 10.44 4.45 15.19
C CYS A 16 10.81 3.60 16.41
N TYR A 17 10.92 2.29 16.23
CA TYR A 17 11.39 1.39 17.27
C TYR A 17 12.89 1.10 17.06
N ASP A 18 13.69 1.38 18.09
CA ASP A 18 15.10 0.96 18.13
C ASP A 18 15.22 -0.37 18.92
N PRO A 19 15.49 -1.50 18.23
CA PRO A 19 15.63 -2.80 18.90
C PRO A 19 16.89 -2.90 19.76
N LYS A 20 17.88 -2.00 19.62
CA LYS A 20 19.09 -2.03 20.46
C LYS A 20 18.85 -1.47 21.85
N THR A 21 18.01 -0.44 21.94
CA THR A 21 17.70 0.24 23.20
C THR A 21 16.33 -0.13 23.75
N ASP A 22 15.55 -0.91 23.00
CA ASP A 22 14.17 -1.33 23.31
C ASP A 22 13.27 -0.13 23.60
N ARG A 23 13.32 0.87 22.71
CA ARG A 23 12.62 2.14 22.88
C ARG A 23 11.94 2.58 21.60
N TRP A 24 10.82 3.27 21.78
CA TRP A 24 10.13 4.00 20.73
C TRP A 24 10.54 5.46 20.77
N GLU A 25 10.86 6.01 19.61
CA GLU A 25 11.13 7.42 19.39
C GLU A 25 10.01 8.01 18.54
N VAL A 26 9.54 9.20 18.93
CA VAL A 26 8.56 9.96 18.15
C VAL A 26 9.30 10.72 17.07
N LEU A 27 8.85 10.55 15.83
CA LEU A 27 9.36 11.25 14.64
C LEU A 27 8.39 12.35 14.20
N ALA A 28 8.73 13.09 13.15
CA ALA A 28 7.85 14.08 12.57
C ALA A 28 6.47 13.49 12.23
N ASP A 29 5.42 14.17 12.68
CA ASP A 29 4.05 13.81 12.35
C ASP A 29 3.83 13.81 10.84
N GLY A 30 3.05 12.83 10.39
CA GLY A 30 2.53 12.76 9.04
C GLY A 30 1.63 13.96 8.70
N PRO A 31 1.38 14.17 7.39
CA PRO A 31 0.67 15.36 6.92
C PRO A 31 -0.81 15.39 7.31
N GLU A 32 -1.41 14.23 7.61
CA GLU A 32 -2.80 14.11 8.03
C GLU A 32 -3.02 12.94 8.97
N ARG A 33 -4.01 13.09 9.84
CA ARG A 33 -4.57 11.98 10.59
C ARG A 33 -5.23 11.01 9.62
N ARG A 34 -4.94 9.72 9.76
CA ARG A 34 -5.53 8.67 8.94
C ARG A 34 -5.47 7.31 9.61
N ALA A 35 -6.28 6.39 9.10
CA ALA A 35 -6.29 4.98 9.47
C ALA A 35 -6.58 4.13 8.23
N TRP A 36 -6.32 2.81 8.33
CA TRP A 36 -6.51 1.86 7.24
C TRP A 36 -5.74 2.23 5.96
N HIS A 37 -4.59 2.88 6.12
CA HIS A 37 -3.71 3.22 5.02
C HIS A 37 -2.76 2.06 4.72
N GLY A 38 -2.20 2.05 3.51
CA GLY A 38 -1.08 1.21 3.14
C GLY A 38 0.26 1.90 3.41
N MET A 39 1.31 1.13 3.71
CA MET A 39 2.67 1.63 3.88
C MET A 39 3.66 0.83 3.05
N ALA A 40 4.67 1.51 2.48
CA ALA A 40 5.76 0.86 1.74
C ALA A 40 7.10 1.56 2.00
N ALA A 41 8.17 0.79 2.09
CA ALA A 41 9.53 1.32 2.06
C ALA A 41 10.10 1.18 0.64
N LEU A 42 10.57 2.29 0.05
CA LEU A 42 11.15 2.29 -1.29
C LEU A 42 12.18 3.42 -1.42
N LEU A 43 13.35 3.11 -1.99
CA LEU A 43 14.44 4.06 -2.25
C LEU A 43 14.82 4.91 -1.02
N GLY A 44 14.90 4.28 0.16
CA GLY A 44 15.26 4.93 1.42
C GLY A 44 14.20 5.86 2.00
N LYS A 45 12.96 5.83 1.48
CA LYS A 45 11.82 6.59 1.97
C LYS A 45 10.70 5.66 2.42
N LEU A 46 9.89 6.14 3.36
CA LEU A 46 8.66 5.49 3.79
C LEU A 46 7.47 6.19 3.13
N TYR A 47 6.61 5.46 2.42
CA TYR A 47 5.41 5.98 1.79
C TYR A 47 4.18 5.61 2.61
N VAL A 48 3.26 6.56 2.76
CA VAL A 48 1.95 6.36 3.37
C VAL A 48 0.87 6.67 2.34
N ILE A 49 0.08 5.66 2.00
CA ILE A 49 -0.76 5.62 0.81
C ILE A 49 -2.20 5.33 1.21
N GLY A 50 -3.12 6.18 0.75
CA GLY A 50 -4.55 5.99 0.97
C GLY A 50 -4.98 6.08 2.43
N GLY A 51 -5.94 5.24 2.80
CA GLY A 51 -6.65 5.27 4.07
C GLY A 51 -7.80 6.28 4.08
N SER A 52 -8.34 6.50 5.27
CA SER A 52 -9.45 7.43 5.48
C SER A 52 -9.29 8.22 6.78
N ASN A 53 -10.03 9.32 6.86
CA ASN A 53 -10.24 10.09 8.09
C ASN A 53 -11.67 10.62 8.17
N ASN A 54 -12.03 11.24 9.30
CA ASN A 54 -13.34 11.86 9.52
C ASN A 54 -13.23 13.37 9.82
N ASP A 55 -12.14 14.02 9.41
CA ASP A 55 -11.86 15.43 9.70
C ASP A 55 -12.94 16.39 9.16
N SER A 56 -13.76 15.90 8.24
CA SER A 56 -14.89 16.61 7.63
C SER A 56 -16.24 16.30 8.27
N GLY A 57 -16.26 15.63 9.43
CA GLY A 57 -17.48 15.21 10.14
C GLY A 57 -18.04 13.85 9.70
N TYR A 58 -17.51 13.26 8.63
CA TYR A 58 -17.86 11.93 8.14
C TYR A 58 -16.64 11.28 7.48
N ARG A 59 -16.60 9.94 7.42
CA ARG A 59 -15.46 9.18 6.90
C ARG A 59 -15.26 9.43 5.40
N ARG A 60 -14.07 9.85 4.99
CA ARG A 60 -13.66 10.14 3.61
C ARG A 60 -12.29 9.57 3.28
N ASP A 61 -12.05 9.36 1.98
CA ASP A 61 -10.77 8.90 1.45
C ASP A 61 -9.68 9.97 1.56
N VAL A 62 -8.45 9.54 1.86
CA VAL A 62 -7.24 10.38 1.84
C VAL A 62 -6.44 10.08 0.58
N HIS A 63 -6.87 10.63 -0.58
CA HIS A 63 -6.27 10.33 -1.89
C HIS A 63 -5.79 11.54 -2.70
N GLN A 64 -6.50 12.68 -2.67
CA GLN A 64 -6.30 13.74 -3.69
C GLN A 64 -5.23 14.80 -3.41
N VAL A 65 -4.67 14.90 -2.19
CA VAL A 65 -3.70 15.97 -1.86
C VAL A 65 -2.55 15.52 -0.94
N ARG A 66 -2.60 14.30 -0.36
CA ARG A 66 -1.84 13.96 0.86
C ARG A 66 -1.22 12.57 0.88
N VAL A 67 -0.92 11.99 -0.28
CA VAL A 67 0.06 10.89 -0.32
C VAL A 67 1.42 11.53 -0.01
N ALA A 68 2.13 10.98 0.96
CA ALA A 68 3.41 11.56 1.37
C ALA A 68 4.45 10.47 1.59
N CYS A 69 5.70 10.87 1.35
CA CYS A 69 6.86 10.08 1.67
C CYS A 69 7.64 10.74 2.81
N TYR A 70 8.13 9.95 3.74
CA TYR A 70 8.96 10.34 4.86
C TYR A 70 10.42 9.99 4.56
N ARG A 71 11.33 10.95 4.82
CA ARG A 71 12.77 10.76 4.71
C ARG A 71 13.38 10.70 6.11
N PRO A 72 13.88 9.53 6.55
CA PRO A 72 14.47 9.36 7.89
C PRO A 72 15.69 10.25 8.14
N SER A 73 16.52 10.50 7.12
CA SER A 73 17.75 11.29 7.27
C SER A 73 17.51 12.77 7.59
N THR A 74 16.30 13.27 7.34
CA THR A 74 15.93 14.68 7.55
C THR A 74 14.73 14.84 8.48
N ASP A 75 14.14 13.74 8.95
CA ASP A 75 12.89 13.73 9.74
C ASP A 75 11.79 14.60 9.12
N GLN A 76 11.52 14.40 7.83
CA GLN A 76 10.60 15.25 7.06
C GLN A 76 9.71 14.46 6.13
N TRP A 77 8.45 14.89 6.06
CA TRP A 77 7.47 14.45 5.08
C TRP A 77 7.49 15.33 3.84
N THR A 78 7.29 14.73 2.68
CA THR A 78 7.14 15.43 1.39
C THR A 78 5.94 14.85 0.67
N ASN A 79 5.05 15.72 0.17
CA ASN A 79 3.93 15.28 -0.66
C ASN A 79 4.43 14.71 -1.97
N VAL A 80 3.73 13.71 -2.48
CA VAL A 80 3.95 13.09 -3.79
C VAL A 80 2.67 13.13 -4.60
N CYS A 81 2.72 12.65 -5.84
CA CYS A 81 1.61 12.60 -6.77
C CYS A 81 0.35 12.01 -6.09
N PRO A 82 -0.80 12.69 -6.19
CA PRO A 82 -2.01 12.24 -5.52
C PRO A 82 -2.53 10.94 -6.11
N LEU A 83 -3.11 10.10 -5.25
CA LEU A 83 -3.73 8.84 -5.66
C LEU A 83 -4.92 9.11 -6.60
N PRO A 84 -5.06 8.36 -7.72
CA PRO A 84 -6.17 8.54 -8.66
C PRO A 84 -7.55 8.20 -8.05
N ALA A 85 -7.60 7.26 -7.11
CA ALA A 85 -8.82 6.87 -6.40
C ALA A 85 -8.56 6.60 -4.90
N GLY A 86 -9.65 6.50 -4.13
CA GLY A 86 -9.60 6.12 -2.72
C GLY A 86 -9.23 4.66 -2.52
N HIS A 87 -8.20 4.43 -1.69
CA HIS A 87 -7.65 3.12 -1.36
C HIS A 87 -7.59 2.97 0.17
N GLY A 88 -8.69 2.58 0.81
CA GLY A 88 -8.74 2.18 2.22
C GLY A 88 -8.56 0.67 2.39
N GLU A 89 -7.78 0.23 3.38
CA GLU A 89 -7.41 -1.18 3.58
C GLU A 89 -6.80 -1.84 2.31
N PRO A 90 -5.89 -1.17 1.58
CA PRO A 90 -5.33 -1.72 0.35
C PRO A 90 -4.28 -2.79 0.63
N GLY A 91 -4.08 -3.69 -0.33
CA GLY A 91 -2.87 -4.50 -0.40
C GLY A 91 -1.73 -3.64 -0.97
N ILE A 92 -0.54 -3.71 -0.36
CA ILE A 92 0.64 -2.95 -0.80
C ILE A 92 1.82 -3.89 -1.05
N ALA A 93 2.47 -3.73 -2.20
CA ALA A 93 3.67 -4.46 -2.54
C ALA A 93 4.68 -3.58 -3.27
N VAL A 94 5.97 -3.87 -3.12
CA VAL A 94 7.05 -3.19 -3.85
C VAL A 94 7.71 -4.18 -4.79
N LEU A 95 7.66 -3.87 -6.09
CA LEU A 95 8.28 -4.68 -7.14
C LEU A 95 8.93 -3.74 -8.15
N ASP A 96 10.18 -4.01 -8.51
CA ASP A 96 10.92 -3.26 -9.55
C ASP A 96 10.90 -1.75 -9.38
N ASN A 97 11.24 -1.31 -8.16
CA ASN A 97 11.26 0.09 -7.74
C ASN A 97 9.92 0.83 -7.91
N ARG A 98 8.81 0.08 -7.96
CA ARG A 98 7.45 0.63 -8.02
C ARG A 98 6.62 0.12 -6.86
N ILE A 99 5.65 0.93 -6.41
CA ILE A 99 4.71 0.56 -5.36
C ILE A 99 3.38 0.19 -6.01
N TYR A 100 2.91 -1.01 -5.75
CA TYR A 100 1.63 -1.53 -6.22
C TYR A 100 0.61 -1.37 -5.10
N VAL A 101 -0.50 -0.73 -5.42
CA VAL A 101 -1.64 -0.50 -4.53
C VAL A 101 -2.82 -1.26 -5.10
N LEU A 102 -3.28 -2.24 -4.35
CA LEU A 102 -4.21 -3.26 -4.81
C LEU A 102 -5.55 -3.10 -4.08
N GLY A 103 -6.63 -3.03 -4.84
CA GLY A 103 -8.02 -3.07 -4.36
C GLY A 103 -8.33 -2.01 -3.32
N GLY A 104 -8.77 -2.42 -2.14
CA GLY A 104 -9.17 -1.55 -1.05
C GLY A 104 -10.63 -1.09 -1.15
N ARG A 105 -10.94 -0.03 -0.40
CA ARG A 105 -12.28 0.56 -0.28
C ARG A 105 -12.21 2.05 -0.58
N SER A 106 -13.14 2.54 -1.41
CA SER A 106 -13.41 3.97 -1.48
C SER A 106 -14.54 4.31 -0.52
N HIS A 107 -14.23 5.08 0.52
CA HIS A 107 -15.21 5.63 1.45
C HIS A 107 -16.08 6.70 0.80
N ASN A 108 -15.54 7.45 -0.16
CA ASN A 108 -16.32 8.43 -0.90
C ASN A 108 -17.39 7.77 -1.79
N ARG A 109 -17.10 6.59 -2.35
CA ARG A 109 -18.04 5.83 -3.19
C ARG A 109 -18.84 4.78 -2.41
N GLY A 110 -18.40 4.42 -1.20
CA GLY A 110 -19.05 3.41 -0.35
C GLY A 110 -18.78 1.96 -0.76
N ILE A 111 -17.96 1.72 -1.79
CA ILE A 111 -17.72 0.40 -2.42
C ILE A 111 -16.29 -0.11 -2.17
N ARG A 112 -16.14 -1.43 -2.24
CA ARG A 112 -14.83 -2.08 -2.41
C ARG A 112 -14.37 -1.87 -3.86
N MET A 113 -13.07 -1.95 -4.09
CA MET A 113 -12.45 -1.64 -5.36
C MET A 113 -11.67 -2.84 -5.87
N ASP A 114 -11.62 -2.99 -7.18
CA ASP A 114 -10.77 -3.92 -7.94
C ASP A 114 -9.55 -3.21 -8.56
N TYR A 115 -9.44 -1.89 -8.39
CA TYR A 115 -8.39 -1.09 -9.03
C TYR A 115 -7.00 -1.47 -8.54
N VAL A 116 -6.05 -1.52 -9.47
CA VAL A 116 -4.62 -1.58 -9.19
C VAL A 116 -3.99 -0.29 -9.68
N HIS A 117 -3.34 0.45 -8.78
CA HIS A 117 -2.53 1.60 -9.15
C HIS A 117 -1.06 1.33 -8.86
N ILE A 118 -0.19 1.70 -9.79
CA ILE A 118 1.24 1.48 -9.73
C ILE A 118 1.93 2.85 -9.65
N TYR A 119 2.66 3.10 -8.57
CA TYR A 119 3.40 4.32 -8.37
C TYR A 119 4.85 4.17 -8.84
N ASP A 120 5.25 5.00 -9.78
CA ASP A 120 6.63 5.18 -10.21
C ASP A 120 7.27 6.28 -9.37
N ALA A 121 8.13 5.88 -8.43
CA ALA A 121 8.75 6.81 -7.47
C ALA A 121 9.84 7.69 -8.09
N GLU A 122 10.38 7.32 -9.25
CA GLU A 122 11.37 8.14 -9.96
C GLU A 122 10.69 9.25 -10.75
N ARG A 123 9.51 8.95 -11.34
CA ARG A 123 8.73 9.91 -12.13
C ARG A 123 7.70 10.70 -11.33
N ASP A 124 7.43 10.29 -10.09
CA ASP A 124 6.35 10.86 -9.26
C ASP A 124 5.01 10.84 -9.98
N CYS A 125 4.62 9.66 -10.47
CA CYS A 125 3.35 9.48 -11.18
C CYS A 125 2.72 8.12 -10.94
N TRP A 126 1.41 8.05 -11.17
CA TRP A 126 0.62 6.83 -11.10
C TRP A 126 0.32 6.30 -12.50
N GLU A 127 0.37 4.99 -12.63
CA GLU A 127 -0.06 4.20 -13.79
C GLU A 127 -1.19 3.26 -13.36
N ASP A 128 -2.16 3.02 -14.25
CA ASP A 128 -3.18 1.99 -14.02
C ASP A 128 -2.59 0.59 -14.30
N GLY A 129 -2.77 -0.32 -13.35
CA GLY A 129 -2.46 -1.73 -13.52
C GLY A 129 -3.67 -2.56 -13.97
N PRO A 130 -3.48 -3.85 -14.28
CA PRO A 130 -4.58 -4.79 -14.47
C PRO A 130 -5.45 -4.84 -13.22
N GLN A 131 -6.77 -4.73 -13.40
CA GLN A 131 -7.73 -4.85 -12.31
C GLN A 131 -7.71 -6.25 -11.69
N LEU A 132 -8.08 -6.32 -10.42
CA LEU A 132 -8.38 -7.57 -9.75
C LEU A 132 -9.68 -8.16 -10.32
N GLU A 133 -9.85 -9.47 -10.20
CA GLU A 133 -11.07 -10.14 -10.65
C GLU A 133 -12.28 -9.81 -9.76
N ASP A 134 -12.01 -9.54 -8.48
CA ASP A 134 -13.02 -9.23 -7.46
C ASP A 134 -12.76 -7.88 -6.78
N ASP A 135 -13.85 -7.24 -6.36
CA ASP A 135 -13.83 -6.07 -5.49
C ASP A 135 -13.44 -6.45 -4.05
N ILE A 136 -12.19 -6.17 -3.68
CA ILE A 136 -11.63 -6.62 -2.40
C ILE A 136 -10.97 -5.52 -1.60
N SER A 137 -11.12 -5.59 -0.28
CA SER A 137 -10.46 -4.74 0.72
C SER A 137 -9.99 -5.58 1.90
N GLY A 138 -9.02 -5.08 2.66
CA GLY A 138 -8.44 -5.81 3.80
C GLY A 138 -7.30 -6.75 3.41
N MET A 139 -6.67 -6.52 2.26
CA MET A 139 -5.68 -7.43 1.71
C MET A 139 -4.32 -7.30 2.40
N ALA A 140 -3.67 -8.44 2.61
CA ALA A 140 -2.22 -8.52 2.69
C ALA A 140 -1.66 -8.70 1.26
N ALA A 141 -0.44 -8.22 1.02
CA ALA A 141 0.26 -8.47 -0.23
C ALA A 141 1.75 -8.61 0.03
N CYS A 142 2.42 -9.45 -0.75
CA CYS A 142 3.87 -9.60 -0.72
C CYS A 142 4.37 -9.87 -2.14
N VAL A 143 5.70 -9.89 -2.34
CA VAL A 143 6.31 -10.17 -3.64
C VAL A 143 7.18 -11.40 -3.52
N LEU A 144 6.99 -12.36 -4.43
CA LEU A 144 7.82 -13.55 -4.54
C LEU A 144 8.44 -13.61 -5.94
N THR A 145 9.75 -13.39 -6.02
CA THR A 145 10.48 -13.53 -7.28
C THR A 145 10.96 -14.97 -7.45
N LEU A 146 10.58 -15.63 -8.56
CA LEU A 146 10.95 -17.00 -8.87
C LEU A 146 11.85 -17.08 -10.11
N PRO A 147 12.87 -17.95 -10.13
CA PRO A 147 13.59 -18.28 -11.36
C PRO A 147 12.66 -18.84 -12.44
N ARG A 148 12.89 -18.47 -13.70
CA ARG A 148 12.13 -18.93 -14.88
C ARG A 148 11.92 -20.45 -14.95
N ALA A 149 12.92 -21.23 -14.53
CA ALA A 149 12.86 -22.69 -14.54
C ALA A 149 11.73 -23.23 -13.64
N ILE A 150 11.51 -22.63 -12.47
CA ILE A 150 10.45 -23.01 -11.53
C ILE A 150 9.08 -22.67 -12.13
N LEU A 151 8.97 -21.54 -12.83
CA LEU A 151 7.70 -21.09 -13.42
C LEU A 151 7.21 -22.06 -14.51
N MET A 152 8.11 -22.50 -15.39
CA MET A 152 7.80 -23.50 -16.41
C MET A 152 7.37 -24.85 -15.83
N GLU A 153 7.87 -25.20 -14.64
CA GLU A 153 7.38 -26.36 -13.92
C GLU A 153 5.99 -26.09 -13.37
N THR A 154 5.75 -24.96 -12.70
CA THR A 154 4.45 -24.61 -12.09
C THR A 154 3.30 -24.47 -13.09
N GLU A 155 3.54 -24.08 -14.35
CA GLU A 155 2.50 -24.08 -15.40
C GLU A 155 1.87 -25.47 -15.60
N LYS A 156 2.60 -26.55 -15.30
CA LYS A 156 2.07 -27.93 -15.29
C LYS A 156 1.22 -28.25 -14.05
N TRP A 157 1.47 -27.58 -12.93
CA TRP A 157 0.71 -27.75 -11.68
C TRP A 157 -0.60 -26.94 -11.70
N PHE A 158 -0.59 -25.77 -12.33
CA PHE A 158 -1.79 -24.92 -12.48
C PHE A 158 -2.84 -25.51 -13.43
N SER A 159 -2.48 -26.48 -14.30
CA SER A 159 -3.50 -27.23 -15.05
C SER A 159 -4.31 -28.20 -14.18
N GLU A 160 -3.85 -28.51 -12.97
CA GLU A 160 -4.49 -29.47 -12.05
C GLU A 160 -5.16 -28.81 -10.83
N TRP A 161 -4.82 -27.55 -10.49
CA TRP A 161 -5.39 -26.82 -9.34
C TRP A 161 -6.28 -25.66 -9.77
N HIS A 162 -7.45 -25.53 -9.13
CA HIS A 162 -8.55 -24.63 -9.50
C HIS A 162 -8.15 -23.16 -9.64
N ARG A 163 -8.89 -22.43 -10.50
CA ARG A 163 -8.68 -21.02 -10.90
C ARG A 163 -8.81 -19.98 -9.77
N ASP A 164 -9.14 -20.37 -8.55
CA ASP A 164 -9.84 -19.47 -7.62
C ASP A 164 -8.93 -18.79 -6.57
N THR A 165 -7.61 -18.74 -6.75
CA THR A 165 -6.74 -18.03 -5.78
C THR A 165 -5.47 -17.45 -6.42
N LEU A 166 -5.65 -16.29 -7.07
CA LEU A 166 -4.72 -15.15 -7.10
C LEU A 166 -3.29 -15.36 -7.60
N ALA A 167 -3.13 -15.08 -8.89
CA ALA A 167 -1.88 -14.61 -9.45
C ALA A 167 -2.18 -13.47 -10.43
N CYS A 168 -1.87 -12.23 -10.06
CA CYS A 168 -1.83 -11.13 -11.03
C CYS A 168 -0.49 -11.22 -11.79
N TYR A 169 -0.56 -11.68 -13.03
CA TYR A 169 0.60 -11.92 -13.88
C TYR A 169 1.09 -10.62 -14.55
N PHE A 170 2.35 -10.23 -14.29
CA PHE A 170 3.05 -9.21 -15.08
C PHE A 170 4.17 -9.85 -15.88
N ARG A 171 4.08 -9.76 -17.22
CA ARG A 171 4.87 -10.58 -18.16
C ARG A 171 6.18 -9.93 -18.65
N GLU A 172 6.48 -8.69 -18.27
CA GLU A 172 7.54 -7.95 -18.96
C GLU A 172 8.96 -8.25 -18.50
N MET A 173 9.19 -8.82 -17.30
CA MET A 173 10.54 -9.18 -16.86
C MET A 173 10.56 -10.34 -15.86
N GLU A 174 10.17 -11.56 -16.25
CA GLU A 174 10.39 -12.81 -15.49
C GLU A 174 10.16 -12.73 -13.96
N LYS A 175 9.22 -11.89 -13.50
CA LYS A 175 8.93 -11.62 -12.08
C LYS A 175 7.43 -11.66 -11.88
N PHE A 176 6.99 -12.37 -10.85
CA PHE A 176 5.58 -12.60 -10.58
C PHE A 176 5.24 -11.93 -9.26
N LEU A 177 4.14 -11.18 -9.24
CA LEU A 177 3.61 -10.61 -8.02
C LEU A 177 2.54 -11.57 -7.47
N TYR A 178 2.88 -12.31 -6.42
CA TYR A 178 1.93 -13.18 -5.75
C TYR A 178 1.23 -12.42 -4.62
N ILE A 179 -0.04 -12.12 -4.83
CA ILE A 179 -0.88 -11.44 -3.83
C ILE A 179 -1.53 -12.53 -2.99
N ILE A 180 -1.08 -12.72 -1.75
CA ILE A 180 -1.78 -13.59 -0.80
C ILE A 180 -2.94 -12.78 -0.22
N ILE A 181 -4.13 -12.98 -0.77
CA ILE A 181 -5.36 -12.51 -0.13
C ILE A 181 -5.67 -13.49 1.00
N THR A 182 -5.57 -13.00 2.24
CA THR A 182 -6.06 -13.68 3.45
C THR A 182 -7.43 -13.15 3.84
#